data_AF-A0A0G0KMB2-F1
#
_entry.id   AF-A0A0G0KMB2-F1
#
_cell.length_a   1.000
_cell.length_b   1.000
_cell.length_c   1.000
_cell.angle_alpha   90.00
_cell.angle_beta   90.00
_cell.angle_gamma   90.00
#
_symmetry.space_group_name_H-M   'P 1'
#
loop_
_entity.id
_entity.type
_entity.pdbx_description
1 polymer ?
#
loop_
_entity_poly.entity_id
_entity_poly.type
_entity_poly.pdbx_seq_one_letter_code
_entity_poly.pdbx_strand_id
1 'polypeptide(L)'
;MKKNKKGFSFIELIVVVTIIAVLSVVGVVSYGAINKKSRDSRRISDLANMRMALEAMRQIGTTYPLDSSGLPVGLAPTYMEVLPKDPKSGSYFYTQLSSGYRYTIWAKMEDLGSTTGDYGSGYNYQVNNP
;
A
#
# COMPACT_ATOMS: atom_id res chain seq x y z
N MET A 1 62.63 18.39 4.05
CA MET A 1 61.49 18.79 4.92
C MET A 1 60.57 17.60 5.10
N LYS A 2 60.50 17.00 6.30
CA LYS A 2 59.55 15.92 6.61
C LYS A 2 58.18 16.54 6.88
N LYS A 3 57.20 16.26 6.01
CA LYS A 3 55.80 16.63 6.26
C LYS A 3 55.27 15.76 7.41
N ASN A 4 54.97 16.35 8.56
CA ASN A 4 54.25 15.67 9.64
C ASN A 4 52.86 15.28 9.12
N LYS A 5 52.65 13.98 8.90
CA LYS A 5 51.31 13.45 8.60
C LYS A 5 50.50 13.51 9.90
N LYS A 6 49.57 14.46 9.99
CA LYS A 6 48.59 14.47 11.08
C LYS A 6 47.64 13.29 10.89
N GLY A 7 47.66 12.35 11.83
CA GLY A 7 46.69 11.26 11.92
C GLY A 7 45.51 11.66 12.79
N PHE A 8 44.39 10.96 12.63
CA PHE A 8 43.23 11.10 13.52
C PHE A 8 43.56 10.56 14.92
N SER A 9 43.03 11.22 15.93
CA SER A 9 43.03 10.80 17.33
C SER A 9 41.97 9.72 17.58
N PHE A 10 42.22 8.85 18.56
CA PHE A 10 41.24 7.87 19.01
C PHE A 10 39.92 8.50 19.45
N ILE A 11 39.97 9.68 20.09
CA ILE A 11 38.75 10.37 20.52
C ILE A 11 37.91 10.82 19.32
N GLU A 12 38.55 11.26 18.25
CA GLU A 12 37.86 11.71 17.03
C GLU A 12 37.15 10.54 16.35
N LEU A 13 37.80 9.36 16.31
CA LEU A 13 37.17 8.17 15.76
C LEU A 13 35.99 7.71 16.62
N ILE A 14 36.13 7.73 17.95
CA ILE A 14 35.08 7.28 18.88
C ILE A 14 33.86 8.20 18.83
N VAL A 15 34.05 9.52 18.74
CA VAL A 15 32.94 10.49 18.61
C VAL A 15 32.18 10.28 17.30
N VAL A 16 32.87 10.01 16.19
CA VAL A 16 32.21 9.79 14.89
C VAL A 16 31.35 8.52 14.90
N VAL A 17 31.88 7.41 15.39
CA VAL A 17 31.11 6.14 15.41
C VAL A 17 29.93 6.21 16.38
N THR A 18 30.05 6.96 17.48
CA THR A 18 28.92 7.16 18.41
C THR A 18 27.82 8.02 17.78
N ILE A 19 28.15 9.10 17.07
CA ILE A 19 27.16 9.89 16.33
C ILE A 19 26.46 9.05 15.26
N ILE A 20 27.23 8.28 14.47
CA ILE A 20 26.67 7.40 13.43
C ILE A 20 25.74 6.36 14.06
N ALA A 21 26.12 5.75 15.18
CA ALA A 21 25.29 4.76 15.87
C ALA A 21 23.94 5.34 16.31
N VAL A 22 23.93 6.53 16.91
CA VAL A 22 22.69 7.20 17.35
C VAL A 22 21.81 7.55 16.16
N LEU A 23 22.38 8.18 15.11
CA LEU A 23 21.62 8.57 13.92
C LEU A 23 21.05 7.36 13.16
N SER A 24 21.78 6.24 13.14
CA SER A 24 21.36 5.01 12.45
C SER A 24 20.11 4.41 13.08
N VAL A 25 20.02 4.37 14.42
CA VAL A 25 18.85 3.82 15.12
C VAL A 25 17.60 4.64 14.82
N VAL A 26 17.69 5.96 14.91
CA VAL A 26 16.56 6.88 14.61
C VAL A 26 16.12 6.75 13.15
N GLY A 27 17.09 6.66 12.23
CA GLY A 27 16.82 6.52 10.80
C GLY A 27 16.00 5.27 10.45
N VAL A 28 16.33 4.11 11.03
CA VAL A 28 15.65 2.84 10.74
C VAL A 28 14.17 2.87 11.17
N VAL A 29 13.88 3.39 12.36
CA VAL A 29 12.49 3.47 12.86
C VAL A 29 11.63 4.37 11.98
N SER A 30 12.14 5.55 11.61
CA SER A 30 11.44 6.50 10.75
C SER A 30 11.16 5.92 9.36
N TYR A 31 12.15 5.25 8.76
CA TYR A 31 12.03 4.65 7.44
C TYR A 31 10.93 3.58 7.38
N GLY A 32 10.80 2.75 8.42
CA GLY A 32 9.75 1.73 8.50
C GLY A 32 8.34 2.31 8.50
N ALA A 33 8.10 3.41 9.22
CA ALA A 33 6.81 4.08 9.30
C ALA A 33 6.41 4.74 7.97
N ILE A 34 7.36 5.44 7.34
CA ILE A 34 7.15 6.11 6.03
C ILE A 34 6.78 5.09 4.96
N ASN A 35 7.47 3.96 4.91
CA ASN A 35 7.19 2.91 3.94
C ASN A 35 5.80 2.27 4.13
N LYS A 36 5.36 2.07 5.38
CA LYS A 36 3.98 1.60 5.65
C LYS A 36 2.96 2.59 5.11
N LYS A 37 3.12 3.88 5.42
CA LYS A 37 2.22 4.95 4.96
C LYS A 37 2.20 5.10 3.44
N SER A 38 3.35 4.96 2.78
CA SER A 38 3.46 4.99 1.32
C SER A 38 2.70 3.81 0.68
N ARG A 39 2.85 2.59 1.21
CA ARG A 39 2.10 1.42 0.72
C ARG A 39 0.60 1.57 0.97
N ASP A 40 0.19 2.08 2.12
CA ASP A 40 -1.22 2.35 2.43
C ASP A 40 -1.81 3.40 1.49
N SER A 41 -1.08 4.50 1.21
CA SER A 41 -1.52 5.51 0.25
C SER A 41 -1.68 4.92 -1.16
N ARG A 42 -0.78 4.01 -1.56
CA ARG A 42 -0.92 3.26 -2.81
C ARG A 42 -2.14 2.35 -2.80
N ARG A 43 -2.40 1.60 -1.72
CA ARG A 43 -3.62 0.77 -1.59
C ARG A 43 -4.90 1.58 -1.76
N ILE A 44 -4.97 2.74 -1.13
CA ILE A 44 -6.14 3.64 -1.25
C ILE A 44 -6.32 4.10 -2.70
N SER A 45 -5.23 4.55 -3.36
CA SER A 45 -5.28 4.96 -4.77
C SER A 45 -5.68 3.81 -5.70
N ASP A 46 -5.14 2.61 -5.47
CA ASP A 46 -5.41 1.42 -6.26
C ASP A 46 -6.90 1.03 -6.17
N LEU A 47 -7.47 1.03 -4.96
CA LEU A 47 -8.89 0.78 -4.73
C LEU A 47 -9.78 1.87 -5.35
N ALA A 48 -9.37 3.15 -5.28
CA ALA A 48 -10.08 4.24 -5.92
C ALA A 48 -10.11 4.09 -7.45
N ASN A 49 -8.99 3.71 -8.06
CA ASN A 49 -8.90 3.43 -9.49
C ASN A 49 -9.76 2.24 -9.90
N MET A 50 -9.73 1.15 -9.12
CA MET A 50 -10.59 -0.01 -9.37
C MET A 50 -12.08 0.35 -9.27
N ARG A 51 -12.46 1.17 -8.29
CA ARG A 51 -13.83 1.70 -8.19
C ARG A 51 -14.23 2.46 -9.45
N MET A 52 -13.40 3.39 -9.92
CA MET A 52 -13.71 4.14 -11.15
C MET A 52 -13.89 3.22 -12.37
N ALA A 53 -13.05 2.19 -12.51
CA ALA A 53 -13.17 1.21 -13.57
C ALA A 53 -14.45 0.34 -13.45
N LEU A 54 -14.82 -0.06 -12.23
CA LEU A 54 -16.07 -0.78 -11.94
C LEU A 54 -17.30 0.06 -12.30
N GLU A 55 -17.31 1.34 -11.94
CA GLU A 55 -18.39 2.25 -12.30
C GLU A 55 -18.48 2.45 -13.81
N ALA A 56 -17.36 2.64 -14.50
CA ALA A 56 -17.32 2.76 -15.96
C ALA A 56 -17.86 1.49 -16.65
N MET A 57 -17.50 0.31 -16.15
CA MET A 57 -18.04 -0.95 -16.65
C MET A 57 -19.55 -1.05 -16.47
N ARG A 58 -20.07 -0.63 -15.31
CA ARG A 58 -21.50 -0.65 -15.03
C ARG A 58 -22.29 0.37 -15.85
N GLN A 59 -21.69 1.47 -16.28
CA GLN A 59 -22.38 2.44 -17.16
C GLN A 59 -22.77 1.82 -18.51
N ILE A 60 -22.00 0.83 -18.98
CA ILE A 60 -22.24 0.13 -20.25
C ILE A 60 -23.00 -1.19 -20.02
N GLY A 61 -22.71 -1.88 -18.92
CA GLY A 61 -23.37 -3.13 -18.52
C GLY A 61 -24.61 -2.93 -17.65
N THR A 62 -25.18 -4.04 -17.18
CA THR A 62 -26.32 -4.02 -16.23
C THR A 62 -25.88 -4.29 -14.79
N THR A 63 -24.76 -4.99 -14.59
CA THR A 63 -24.24 -5.39 -13.28
C THR A 63 -22.72 -5.25 -13.22
N TYR A 64 -22.20 -5.19 -11.99
CA TYR A 64 -20.77 -5.30 -11.71
C TYR A 64 -20.26 -6.71 -12.06
N PRO A 65 -18.94 -6.92 -12.22
CA PRO A 65 -18.44 -8.21 -12.67
C PRO A 65 -18.65 -9.28 -11.60
N LEU A 66 -18.94 -10.51 -12.05
CA LEU A 66 -19.02 -11.66 -11.16
C LEU A 66 -17.65 -11.99 -10.58
N ASP A 67 -17.66 -12.34 -9.31
CA ASP A 67 -16.48 -12.75 -8.56
C ASP A 67 -16.36 -14.28 -8.56
N SER A 68 -15.49 -14.83 -9.39
CA SER A 68 -15.12 -16.25 -9.35
C SER A 68 -13.70 -16.50 -8.81
N SER A 69 -12.90 -15.44 -8.65
CA SER A 69 -11.46 -15.52 -8.34
C SER A 69 -11.00 -14.52 -7.28
N GLY A 70 -11.91 -13.86 -6.56
CA GLY A 70 -11.62 -12.77 -5.64
C GLY A 70 -11.21 -11.47 -6.34
N LEU A 71 -11.42 -11.37 -7.66
CA LEU A 71 -11.00 -10.26 -8.51
C LEU A 71 -12.12 -9.89 -9.48
N PRO A 72 -12.26 -8.61 -9.83
CA PRO A 72 -13.27 -8.17 -10.77
C PRO A 72 -12.86 -8.55 -12.21
N VAL A 73 -13.45 -9.63 -12.73
CA VAL A 73 -13.17 -10.15 -14.09
C VAL A 73 -13.62 -9.14 -15.15
N GLY A 74 -12.80 -8.92 -16.18
CA GLY A 74 -13.16 -8.06 -17.33
C GLY A 74 -12.87 -6.57 -17.17
N LEU A 75 -12.30 -6.14 -16.03
CA LEU A 75 -11.86 -4.76 -15.84
C LEU A 75 -10.63 -4.42 -16.67
N ALA A 76 -9.62 -5.27 -16.66
CA ALA A 76 -8.43 -5.12 -17.48
C ALA A 76 -8.51 -6.07 -18.69
N PRO A 77 -8.07 -5.65 -19.88
CA PRO A 77 -7.46 -4.33 -20.19
C PRO A 77 -8.46 -3.22 -20.55
N THR A 78 -9.77 -3.49 -20.53
CA THR A 78 -10.78 -2.62 -21.18
C THR A 78 -11.06 -1.30 -20.46
N TYR A 79 -11.20 -1.34 -19.13
CA TYR A 79 -11.55 -0.19 -18.29
C TYR A 79 -10.37 0.30 -17.44
N MET A 80 -9.27 -0.46 -17.43
CA MET A 80 -7.98 -0.09 -16.84
C MET A 80 -6.87 -0.92 -17.47
N GLU A 81 -5.65 -0.41 -17.53
CA GLU A 81 -4.54 -1.08 -18.20
C GLU A 81 -4.13 -2.40 -17.54
N VAL A 82 -4.07 -2.43 -16.20
CA VAL A 82 -3.71 -3.62 -15.42
C VAL A 82 -4.42 -3.59 -14.08
N LEU A 83 -4.80 -4.78 -13.57
CA LEU A 83 -5.32 -4.90 -12.21
C LEU A 83 -4.21 -4.58 -11.20
N PRO A 84 -4.42 -3.61 -10.28
CA PRO A 84 -3.48 -3.31 -9.23
C PRO A 84 -3.25 -4.51 -8.33
N LYS A 85 -2.03 -4.62 -7.80
CA LYS A 85 -1.64 -5.66 -6.85
C LYS A 85 -1.23 -5.01 -5.55
N ASP A 86 -1.68 -5.58 -4.45
CA ASP A 86 -1.26 -5.11 -3.13
C ASP A 86 0.27 -5.14 -3.03
N PRO A 87 0.93 -4.04 -2.63
CA PRO A 87 2.39 -3.96 -2.58
C PRO A 87 3.07 -4.96 -1.64
N LYS A 88 2.32 -5.66 -0.79
CA LYS A 88 2.83 -6.61 0.21
C LYS A 88 2.20 -8.00 0.09
N SER A 89 0.88 -8.11 -0.02
CA SER A 89 0.17 -9.40 -0.13
C SER A 89 0.01 -9.89 -1.57
N GLY A 90 0.21 -9.03 -2.57
CA GLY A 90 0.15 -9.38 -3.99
C GLY A 90 -1.23 -9.35 -4.63
N SER A 91 -2.32 -9.28 -3.86
CA SER A 91 -3.70 -9.19 -4.36
C SER A 91 -4.60 -8.40 -3.43
N TYR A 92 -5.55 -7.67 -4.02
CA TYR A 92 -6.74 -7.13 -3.34
C TYR A 92 -7.86 -8.17 -3.35
N PHE A 93 -8.83 -8.02 -2.45
CA PHE A 93 -10.01 -8.86 -2.44
C PHE A 93 -11.21 -8.08 -2.94
N TYR A 94 -11.98 -8.66 -3.85
CA TYR A 94 -13.21 -8.11 -4.41
C TYR A 94 -14.32 -9.12 -4.20
N THR A 95 -15.54 -8.65 -3.91
CA THR A 95 -16.72 -9.48 -4.06
C THR A 95 -17.88 -8.70 -4.63
N GLN A 96 -18.70 -9.43 -5.36
CA GLN A 96 -19.97 -8.96 -5.89
C GLN A 96 -21.09 -9.36 -4.91
N LEU A 97 -22.00 -8.43 -4.62
CA LEU A 97 -23.16 -8.65 -3.75
C LEU A 97 -24.46 -8.30 -4.47
N SER A 98 -25.58 -8.68 -3.84
CA SER A 98 -26.94 -8.32 -4.30
C SER A 98 -27.16 -8.63 -5.79
N SER A 99 -26.82 -9.84 -6.22
CA SER A 99 -26.98 -10.30 -7.61
C SER A 99 -26.28 -9.40 -8.65
N GLY A 100 -25.22 -8.70 -8.27
CA GLY A 100 -24.42 -7.87 -9.17
C GLY A 100 -24.66 -6.38 -9.11
N TYR A 101 -25.57 -5.92 -8.26
CA TYR A 101 -25.82 -4.49 -8.09
C TYR A 101 -24.96 -3.81 -7.04
N ARG A 102 -24.21 -4.59 -6.25
CA ARG A 102 -23.31 -4.07 -5.23
C ARG A 102 -21.95 -4.74 -5.33
N TYR A 103 -20.92 -4.07 -4.86
CA TYR A 103 -19.61 -4.69 -4.65
C TYR A 103 -18.92 -4.11 -3.42
N THR A 104 -17.94 -4.87 -2.94
CA THR A 104 -16.98 -4.41 -1.95
C THR A 104 -15.57 -4.82 -2.38
N ILE A 105 -14.62 -3.90 -2.24
CA ILE A 105 -13.18 -4.16 -2.40
C ILE A 105 -12.52 -3.96 -1.03
N TRP A 106 -11.69 -4.89 -0.60
CA TRP A 106 -11.01 -4.84 0.70
C TRP A 106 -9.50 -4.73 0.57
N ALA A 107 -8.90 -4.03 1.53
CA ALA A 107 -7.47 -3.92 1.72
C ALA A 107 -7.07 -4.15 3.19
N LYS A 108 -5.81 -4.59 3.37
CA LYS A 108 -5.18 -4.79 4.69
C LYS A 108 -4.17 -3.69 4.92
N MET A 109 -4.62 -2.59 5.53
CA MET A 109 -3.82 -1.43 5.86
C MET A 109 -2.85 -1.75 7.00
N GLU A 110 -1.66 -1.18 6.93
CA GLU A 110 -0.60 -1.40 7.93
C GLU A 110 -0.63 -0.36 9.05
N ASP A 111 -1.10 0.85 8.75
CA ASP A 111 -1.31 1.93 9.70
C ASP A 111 -2.79 2.02 10.13
N LEU A 112 -3.02 2.10 11.44
CA LEU A 112 -4.37 2.19 12.03
C LEU A 112 -5.10 3.46 11.59
N GLY A 113 -4.38 4.56 11.37
CA GLY A 113 -4.94 5.83 10.89
C GLY A 113 -5.51 5.76 9.46
N SER A 114 -5.18 4.71 8.71
CA SER A 114 -5.64 4.51 7.33
C SER A 114 -6.81 3.52 7.24
N THR A 115 -7.32 3.04 8.38
CA THR A 115 -8.41 2.05 8.46
C THR A 115 -9.79 2.72 8.44
N THR A 116 -10.80 1.97 7.99
CA THR A 116 -12.22 2.40 8.05
C THR A 116 -13.06 1.52 8.97
N GLY A 117 -12.49 0.45 9.54
CA GLY A 117 -13.15 -0.48 10.44
C GLY A 117 -12.38 -1.79 10.57
N ASP A 118 -13.00 -2.78 11.22
CA ASP A 118 -12.56 -4.18 11.17
C ASP A 118 -13.64 -4.99 10.43
N TYR A 119 -13.23 -5.65 9.35
CA TYR A 119 -14.09 -6.43 8.47
C TYR A 119 -13.74 -7.93 8.51
N GLY A 120 -12.92 -8.35 9.48
CA GLY A 120 -12.50 -9.73 9.66
C GLY A 120 -11.35 -10.14 8.73
N SER A 121 -10.72 -11.28 9.03
CA SER A 121 -9.57 -11.83 8.28
C SER A 121 -8.40 -10.85 8.07
N GLY A 122 -8.30 -9.83 8.93
CA GLY A 122 -7.30 -8.75 8.87
C GLY A 122 -7.59 -7.65 7.86
N TYR A 123 -8.77 -7.63 7.22
CA TYR A 123 -9.20 -6.52 6.39
C TYR A 123 -9.73 -5.38 7.27
N ASN A 124 -9.18 -4.19 7.07
CA ASN A 124 -9.47 -3.03 7.90
C ASN A 124 -9.75 -1.77 7.07
N TYR A 125 -9.85 -1.94 5.75
CA TYR A 125 -10.26 -0.88 4.83
C TYR A 125 -11.13 -1.49 3.73
N GLN A 126 -12.24 -0.85 3.41
CA GLN A 126 -13.11 -1.30 2.33
C GLN A 126 -13.64 -0.13 1.50
N VAL A 127 -13.84 -0.39 0.21
CA VAL A 127 -14.48 0.53 -0.72
C VAL A 127 -15.71 -0.18 -1.30
N ASN A 128 -16.86 0.46 -1.16
CA ASN A 128 -18.12 -0.02 -1.72
C ASN A 128 -18.49 0.81 -2.95
N ASN A 129 -19.40 0.27 -3.76
CA ASN A 129 -20.10 1.10 -4.74
C ASN A 129 -20.86 2.24 -4.04
N PRO A 130 -20.99 3.42 -4.69
CA PRO A 130 -21.80 4.52 -4.20
C PRO A 130 -23.28 4.14 -4.04
#